data_AF-A0A0A8ZDF7-F1
#
_entry.id   AF-A0A0A8ZDF7-F1
#
_cell.length_a   1.000
_cell.length_b   1.000
_cell.length_c   1.000
_cell.angle_alpha   90.00
_cell.angle_beta   90.00
_cell.angle_gamma   90.00
#
_symmetry.space_group_name_H-M   'P 1'
#
loop_
_entity.id
_entity.type
_entity.pdbx_description
1 polymer ?
#
loop_
_entity_poly.entity_id
_entity_poly.type
_entity_poly.pdbx_seq_one_letter_code
_entity_poly.pdbx_strand_id
1 'polypeptide(L)' 'MDAYCQEVRMLESKFDGLELTHILRTDNKTTDELAKMGSTQAPVPAGIFV' A
#
# COMPACT_ATOMS: atom_id res chain seq x y z
N MET A 1 -12.49 -6.91 -10.69
CA MET A 1 -11.79 -5.61 -10.75
C MET A 1 -12.68 -4.49 -10.24
N ASP A 2 -13.95 -4.42 -10.64
CA ASP A 2 -14.87 -3.36 -10.19
C ASP A 2 -15.02 -3.27 -8.66
N ALA A 3 -15.13 -4.41 -7.97
CA ALA A 3 -15.21 -4.41 -6.50
C ALA A 3 -13.99 -3.77 -5.81
N TYR A 4 -12.78 -4.08 -6.28
CA TYR A 4 -11.55 -3.45 -5.77
C TYR A 4 -11.53 -1.95 -6.05
N CYS A 5 -11.88 -1.54 -7.28
CA CYS A 5 -11.94 -0.14 -7.65
C CYS A 5 -12.98 0.65 -6.83
N GLN A 6 -14.11 0.02 -6.46
CA GLN A 6 -15.13 0.64 -5.61
C GLN A 6 -14.62 0.87 -4.19
N GLU A 7 -13.94 -0.12 -3.60
CA GLU A 7 -13.34 0.02 -2.27
C GLU A 7 -12.29 1.13 -2.22
N VAL A 8 -11.40 1.20 -3.23
CA VAL A 8 -10.39 2.26 -3.33
C VAL A 8 -11.05 3.64 -3.41
N ARG A 9 -12.10 3.79 -4.24
CA ARG A 9 -12.84 5.08 -4.35
C ARG A 9 -13.55 5.48 -3.06
N MET A 10 -14.09 4.51 -2.31
CA MET A 10 -14.71 4.78 -1.01
C MET A 10 -13.67 5.20 0.04
N LEU A 11 -12.43 4.72 -0.10
CA LEU A 11 -11.34 5.17 0.75
C LEU A 11 -10.87 6.57 0.36
N GLU A 12 -10.71 6.84 -0.94
CA GLU A 12 -10.37 8.16 -1.47
C GLU A 12 -11.35 9.25 -1.03
N SER A 13 -12.65 8.94 -0.97
CA SER A 13 -13.68 9.91 -0.53
C SER A 13 -13.59 10.32 0.94
N LYS A 14 -12.80 9.60 1.76
CA LYS A 14 -12.54 9.95 3.16
C LYS A 14 -11.43 10.98 3.33
N PHE A 15 -10.68 11.28 2.27
CA PHE A 15 -9.61 12.27 2.27
C PHE A 15 -10.08 13.53 1.53
N ASP A 16 -9.77 14.71 2.07
CA ASP A 16 -10.09 16.00 1.43
C ASP A 16 -9.27 16.25 0.13
N GLY A 17 -8.22 15.45 -0.07
CA GLY A 17 -7.42 15.40 -1.29
C GLY A 17 -6.41 14.26 -1.20
N LEU A 18 -6.23 13.53 -2.31
CA LEU A 18 -5.23 12.47 -2.44
C LEU A 18 -4.41 12.70 -3.71
N GLU A 19 -3.09 12.70 -3.58
CA GLU A 19 -2.18 12.77 -4.70
C GLU A 19 -1.46 11.42 -4.86
N LEU A 20 -1.56 10.84 -6.05
CA LEU A 20 -0.88 9.59 -6.40
C LEU A 20 0.33 9.91 -7.27
N THR A 21 1.53 9.81 -6.69
CA THR A 21 2.78 9.98 -7.43
C THR A 21 3.36 8.63 -7.81
N HIS A 22 3.76 8.48 -9.08
CA HIS A 22 4.52 7.32 -9.52
C HIS A 22 6.00 7.47 -9.15
N ILE A 23 6.52 6.51 -8.38
CA ILE A 23 7.93 6.44 -7.97
C ILE A 23 8.53 5.15 -8.54
N LEU A 24 9.76 5.23 -9.05
CA LEU A 24 10.47 4.05 -9.52
C LEU A 24 10.68 3.05 -8.38
N ARG A 25 10.57 1.76 -8.68
CA ARG A 25 10.75 0.70 -7.68
C ARG A 25 12.11 0.78 -6.95
N THR A 26 13.16 1.20 -7.65
CA THR A 26 14.50 1.40 -7.08
C THR A 26 14.54 2.46 -5.98
N ASP A 27 13.61 3.42 -6.02
CA ASP A 27 13.52 4.53 -5.09
C ASP A 27 12.45 4.27 -4.01
N ASN A 28 11.63 3.22 -4.17
CA ASN A 28 10.57 2.82 -3.23
C ASN A 28 10.88 1.49 -2.50
N LYS A 29 12.16 1.27 -2.15
CA LYS A 29 12.65 0.00 -1.60
C LYS A 29 11.90 -0.43 -0.34
N THR A 30 11.63 0.49 0.59
CA THR A 30 10.95 0.16 1.86
C THR A 30 9.57 -0.43 1.62
N THR A 31 8.78 0.16 0.72
CA THR A 31 7.45 -0.33 0.37
C THR A 31 7.51 -1.68 -0.35
N ASP A 32 8.51 -1.89 -1.21
CA ASP A 32 8.73 -3.18 -1.88
C ASP A 32 9.04 -4.31 -0.89
N GLU A 33 9.87 -4.04 0.13
CA GLU A 33 10.17 -5.00 1.18
C GLU A 33 8.95 -5.31 2.06
N LEU A 34 8.13 -4.30 2.39
CA LEU A 34 6.87 -4.52 3.11
C LEU A 34 5.90 -5.37 2.30
N ALA A 35 5.76 -5.10 1.00
CA ALA A 35 4.90 -5.90 0.12
C ALA A 35 5.38 -7.37 0.05
N LYS A 36 6.70 -7.60 -0.02
CA LYS A 36 7.27 -8.96 0.06
C LYS A 36 6.97 -9.64 1.39
N MET A 37 7.09 -8.92 2.51
CA MET A 37 6.79 -9.44 3.84
C MET A 37 5.33 -9.90 3.93
N GLY A 38 4.39 -9.09 3.45
CA GLY A 38 2.97 -9.45 3.41
C GLY A 38 2.68 -10.62 2.46
N SER A 39 3.29 -10.63 1.27
CA SER A 39 3.11 -11.72 0.29
C SER A 39 3.69 -13.05 0.77
N THR A 40 4.79 -13.02 1.54
CA THR A 40 5.44 -14.22 2.10
C THR A 40 4.86 -14.61 3.46
N GLN A 41 3.96 -13.80 4.03
CA GLN A 41 3.42 -13.95 5.38
C GLN A 41 4.53 -14.12 6.43
N ALA A 42 5.66 -13.45 6.20
CA ALA A 42 6.79 -13.50 7.10
C ALA A 42 6.44 -12.84 8.43
N PRO A 43 7.05 -13.26 9.55
CA PRO A 43 6.78 -12.67 10.86
C PRO A 43 7.09 -11.17 10.83
N VAL A 44 6.04 -10.36 11.09
CA VAL A 44 6.15 -8.91 11.13
C VAL A 44 6.79 -8.48 12.46
N PRO A 45 7.94 -7.77 12.43
CA PRO A 45 8.55 -7.22 13.64
C PRO A 45 7.59 -6.33 14.44
N ALA A 46 7.73 -6.34 15.77
CA ALA A 46 6.92 -5.50 16.64
C ALA A 46 7.10 -4.01 16.29
N GLY A 47 5.98 -3.31 16.09
CA GLY A 47 5.96 -1.88 15.73
C GLY A 47 5.80 -1.59 14.24
N ILE A 48 5.76 -2.61 13.38
CA ILE A 48 5.40 -2.46 11.96
C ILE A 48 3.91 -2.75 11.81
N PHE A 49 3.14 -1.76 11.38
CA PHE A 49 1.75 -1.94 10.97
C PHE A 49 1.75 -2.35 9.50
N VAL A 50 1.32 -3.59 9.23
CA VAL A 50 1.05 -4.14 7.89
C VAL A 50 -0.44 -4.05 7.61
#